data_AF-A0A7S4VRZ3-F1
#
_entry.id   AF-A0A7S4VRZ3-F1
#
_cell.length_a   1.000
_cell.length_b   1.000
_cell.length_c   1.000
_cell.angle_alpha   90.00
_cell.angle_beta   90.00
_cell.angle_gamma   90.00
#
_symmetry.space_group_name_H-M   'P 1'
#
loop_
_entity.id
_entity.type
_entity.pdbx_description
1 polymer ?
#
loop_
_entity_poly.entity_id
_entity_poly.type
_entity_poly.pdbx_seq_one_letter_code
_entity_poly.pdbx_strand_id
1 'polypeptide(L)'
;PAAVPAQGVGLRWEDASFSCFSTSSLARAPPSRPPIPCGLHRRRPPMEVHVESLGVKDLPASSHVGVRIGDTLKQGPYEPDARFSFPRVGREQNARIDIYQHVGSCCLDVDPQNGRWTREVDVMTDNPELEGMRLRLRGGQSELMNGASKGHPSDYLAKHGLEEKLAAAIKELARAQPDDPMEFIIGYLRGRRSSISGSSSRS
;
A
#
# COMPACT_ATOMS: atom_id res chain seq x y z
N PRO A 1 39.14 -44.28 -12.39
CA PRO A 1 38.57 -42.92 -12.30
C PRO A 1 37.07 -42.91 -12.65
N ALA A 2 36.23 -43.13 -11.65
CA ALA A 2 34.78 -43.18 -11.80
C ALA A 2 34.19 -41.76 -11.68
N ALA A 3 33.41 -41.36 -12.68
CA ALA A 3 32.71 -40.08 -12.71
C ALA A 3 31.50 -40.12 -11.77
N VAL A 4 31.40 -39.11 -10.89
CA VAL A 4 30.26 -38.91 -9.99
C VAL A 4 29.23 -38.02 -10.69
N PRO A 5 27.96 -38.43 -10.82
CA PRO A 5 26.92 -37.57 -11.38
C PRO A 5 26.47 -36.55 -10.33
N ALA A 6 26.59 -35.26 -10.67
CA ALA A 6 26.04 -34.16 -9.89
C ALA A 6 24.50 -34.20 -9.96
N GLN A 7 23.85 -34.43 -8.82
CA GLN A 7 22.40 -34.31 -8.69
C GLN A 7 22.05 -32.82 -8.59
N GLY A 8 21.37 -32.29 -9.61
CA GLY A 8 20.82 -30.95 -9.62
C GLY A 8 19.59 -30.85 -8.73
N VAL A 9 19.66 -30.07 -7.66
CA VAL A 9 18.52 -29.74 -6.81
C VAL A 9 17.82 -28.53 -7.44
N GLY A 10 16.72 -28.78 -8.15
CA GLY A 10 15.85 -27.73 -8.67
C GLY A 10 15.04 -27.11 -7.54
N LEU A 11 15.44 -25.92 -7.08
CA LEU A 11 14.63 -25.09 -6.20
C LEU A 11 13.59 -24.36 -7.04
N ARG A 12 12.37 -24.92 -7.06
CA ARG A 12 11.17 -24.37 -7.68
C ARG A 12 10.59 -23.28 -6.77
N TRP A 13 10.73 -22.02 -7.17
CA TRP A 13 10.13 -20.86 -6.50
C TRP A 13 8.72 -20.61 -7.06
N GLU A 14 7.73 -21.40 -6.65
CA GLU A 14 6.32 -21.10 -6.91
C GLU A 14 5.66 -20.49 -5.65
N ASP A 15 5.02 -19.35 -5.86
CA ASP A 15 3.92 -18.79 -5.06
C ASP A 15 4.10 -18.63 -3.54
N ALA A 16 4.97 -17.69 -3.13
CA ALA A 16 4.82 -17.06 -1.82
C ALA A 16 3.69 -16.00 -1.87
N SER A 17 2.45 -16.48 -1.97
CA SER A 17 1.26 -15.71 -1.60
C SER A 17 1.23 -15.59 -0.08
N PHE A 18 1.79 -14.50 0.47
CA PHE A 18 1.70 -14.20 1.90
C PHE A 18 0.25 -13.88 2.29
N SER A 19 -0.53 -14.91 2.64
CA SER A 19 -1.77 -14.76 3.39
C SER A 19 -1.49 -14.94 4.88
N CYS A 20 -1.20 -13.85 5.58
CA CYS A 20 -1.13 -13.85 7.04
C CYS A 20 -2.55 -13.81 7.62
N PHE A 21 -3.12 -14.97 7.94
CA PHE A 21 -4.25 -15.07 8.89
C PHE A 21 -3.69 -15.41 10.27
N SER A 22 -3.56 -14.39 11.14
CA SER A 22 -3.29 -14.59 12.56
C SER A 22 -4.62 -14.60 13.32
N THR A 23 -5.04 -15.76 13.80
CA THR A 23 -6.15 -15.90 14.75
C THR A 23 -5.62 -15.69 16.15
N SER A 24 -5.90 -14.53 16.74
CA SER A 24 -5.60 -14.24 18.15
C SER A 24 -6.84 -13.69 18.85
N SER A 25 -7.40 -14.56 19.70
CA SER A 25 -8.15 -14.33 20.95
C SER A 25 -8.96 -13.03 21.12
N LEU A 26 -10.29 -13.18 21.16
CA LEU A 26 -11.30 -12.12 21.35
C LEU A 26 -11.31 -11.55 22.78
N ALA A 27 -10.96 -10.27 22.90
CA ALA A 27 -11.62 -9.38 23.86
C ALA A 27 -12.85 -8.75 23.17
N ARG A 28 -14.02 -8.86 23.81
CA ARG A 28 -15.33 -8.55 23.22
C ARG A 28 -15.57 -7.03 23.17
N ALA A 29 -15.10 -6.39 22.09
CA ALA A 29 -15.42 -5.00 21.76
C ALA A 29 -16.91 -4.85 21.39
N PRO A 30 -17.53 -3.68 21.64
CA PRO A 30 -18.91 -3.40 21.24
C PRO A 30 -19.07 -3.52 19.71
N PRO A 31 -20.26 -3.90 19.20
CA PRO A 31 -20.49 -4.12 17.78
C PRO A 31 -20.27 -2.83 17.00
N SER A 32 -19.11 -2.73 16.35
CA SER A 32 -18.81 -1.70 15.38
C SER A 32 -19.80 -1.85 14.23
N ARG A 33 -20.47 -0.75 13.87
CA ARG A 33 -21.35 -0.70 12.71
C ARG A 33 -20.56 -1.20 11.49
N PRO A 34 -21.12 -2.09 10.66
CA PRO A 34 -20.44 -2.54 9.46
C PRO A 34 -20.12 -1.31 8.60
N PRO A 35 -18.88 -1.17 8.10
CA PRO A 35 -18.54 -0.06 7.21
C PRO A 35 -19.49 -0.10 6.03
N ILE A 36 -20.17 1.03 5.79
CA ILE A 36 -21.01 1.20 4.60
C ILE A 36 -20.11 0.91 3.40
N PRO A 37 -20.43 -0.05 2.52
CA PRO A 37 -19.63 -0.30 1.34
C PRO A 37 -19.68 0.96 0.48
N CYS A 38 -18.60 1.74 0.51
CA CYS A 38 -18.45 2.99 -0.23
C CYS A 38 -18.52 2.72 -1.73
N GLY A 39 -19.73 2.68 -2.27
CA GLY A 39 -20.04 2.67 -3.70
C GLY A 39 -19.50 1.47 -4.46
N LEU A 40 -20.33 0.90 -5.31
CA LEU A 40 -19.91 0.09 -6.44
C LEU A 40 -19.06 0.96 -7.39
N HIS A 41 -17.83 1.27 -6.99
CA HIS A 41 -16.81 1.78 -7.88
C HIS A 41 -16.62 0.66 -8.90
N ARG A 42 -17.23 0.86 -10.07
CA ARG A 42 -17.12 -0.02 -11.23
C ARG A 42 -15.63 -0.20 -11.46
N ARG A 43 -15.07 -1.30 -10.95
CA ARG A 43 -13.63 -1.54 -10.96
C ARG A 43 -13.27 -1.63 -12.43
N ARG A 44 -12.64 -0.57 -12.93
CA ARG A 44 -12.11 -0.57 -14.28
C ARG A 44 -11.10 -1.73 -14.33
N PRO A 45 -11.07 -2.51 -15.42
CA PRO A 45 -10.08 -3.57 -15.55
C PRO A 45 -8.67 -2.98 -15.38
N PRO A 46 -7.74 -3.75 -14.79
CA PRO A 46 -6.36 -3.33 -14.65
C PRO A 46 -5.72 -3.10 -16.02
N MET A 47 -4.64 -2.32 -16.06
CA MET A 47 -3.81 -2.13 -17.24
C MET A 47 -2.81 -3.29 -17.32
N GLU A 48 -2.70 -3.97 -18.45
CA GLU A 48 -1.69 -5.02 -18.66
C GLU A 48 -0.55 -4.47 -19.51
N VAL A 49 0.68 -4.78 -19.10
CA VAL A 49 1.90 -4.45 -19.83
C VAL A 49 2.68 -5.72 -20.14
N HIS A 50 3.08 -5.84 -21.40
CA HIS A 50 3.89 -6.92 -21.93
C HIS A 50 5.26 -6.35 -22.32
N VAL A 51 6.33 -7.08 -22.01
CA VAL A 51 7.69 -6.65 -22.33
C VAL A 51 8.33 -7.72 -23.21
N GLU A 52 8.63 -7.34 -24.45
CA GLU A 52 9.25 -8.22 -25.43
C GLU A 52 10.56 -7.60 -25.92
N SER A 53 11.61 -8.42 -26.00
CA SER A 53 12.90 -8.07 -26.59
C SER A 53 12.80 -8.12 -28.12
N LEU A 54 12.90 -6.97 -28.78
CA LEU A 54 12.97 -6.86 -30.24
C LEU A 54 14.43 -6.76 -30.67
N GLY A 55 15.11 -7.89 -30.94
CA GLY A 55 16.53 -7.89 -31.34
C GLY A 55 17.12 -9.27 -31.68
N VAL A 56 18.30 -9.27 -32.35
CA VAL A 56 18.98 -10.48 -32.90
C VAL A 56 19.64 -11.36 -31.82
N LYS A 57 19.78 -10.86 -30.59
CA LYS A 57 20.27 -11.64 -29.46
C LYS A 57 19.21 -11.65 -28.38
N ASP A 58 18.81 -12.85 -27.99
CA ASP A 58 18.01 -13.06 -26.78
C ASP A 58 18.70 -12.40 -25.59
N LEU A 59 17.88 -11.88 -24.66
CA LEU A 59 18.39 -11.38 -23.39
C LEU A 59 19.20 -12.48 -22.69
N PRO A 60 20.29 -12.13 -21.96
CA PRO A 60 21.04 -13.11 -21.20
C PRO A 60 20.13 -13.96 -20.31
N ALA A 61 20.41 -15.26 -20.23
CA ALA A 61 19.79 -16.13 -19.24
C ALA A 61 19.96 -15.50 -17.84
N SER A 62 18.91 -15.53 -17.01
CA SER A 62 18.80 -14.87 -15.69
C SER A 62 18.53 -13.35 -15.67
N SER A 63 18.20 -12.75 -16.82
CA SER A 63 17.74 -11.35 -16.86
C SER A 63 16.43 -11.17 -16.08
N HIS A 64 16.33 -10.04 -15.38
CA HIS A 64 15.15 -9.57 -14.68
C HIS A 64 14.68 -8.25 -15.29
N VAL A 65 13.38 -7.99 -15.27
CA VAL A 65 12.79 -6.74 -15.76
C VAL A 65 12.06 -6.04 -14.63
N GLY A 66 12.30 -4.73 -14.50
CA GLY A 66 11.51 -3.81 -13.69
C GLY A 66 10.67 -2.91 -14.59
N VAL A 67 9.35 -2.92 -14.41
CA VAL A 67 8.41 -2.04 -15.10
C VAL A 67 7.84 -1.06 -14.08
N ARG A 68 8.10 0.23 -14.27
CA ARG A 68 7.60 1.31 -13.42
C ARG A 68 6.59 2.17 -14.15
N ILE A 69 5.40 2.33 -13.56
CA ILE A 69 4.34 3.21 -14.06
C ILE A 69 3.89 4.09 -12.89
N GLY A 70 4.24 5.37 -12.95
CA GLY A 70 4.08 6.30 -11.85
C GLY A 70 4.80 5.83 -10.59
N ASP A 71 4.01 5.57 -9.54
CA ASP A 71 4.51 5.16 -8.22
C ASP A 71 4.56 3.64 -8.05
N THR A 72 4.02 2.88 -9.02
CA THR A 72 4.02 1.41 -8.96
C THR A 72 5.21 0.86 -9.74
N LEU A 73 6.08 0.11 -9.06
CA LEU A 73 7.15 -0.69 -9.67
C LEU A 73 6.79 -2.17 -9.53
N LYS A 74 6.85 -2.91 -10.63
CA LYS A 74 6.78 -4.38 -10.63
C LYS A 74 8.08 -4.92 -11.20
N GLN A 75 8.67 -5.90 -10.52
CA GLN A 75 9.92 -6.52 -10.94
C GLN A 75 9.76 -8.04 -10.91
N GLY A 76 10.39 -8.72 -11.86
CA GLY A 76 10.39 -10.18 -11.95
C GLY A 76 11.42 -10.70 -12.95
N PRO A 77 11.57 -12.03 -13.06
CA PRO A 77 12.38 -12.65 -14.12
C PRO A 77 11.82 -12.24 -15.49
N TYR A 78 12.72 -12.11 -16.48
CA TYR A 78 12.30 -11.86 -17.85
C TYR A 78 11.69 -13.14 -18.44
N GLU A 79 10.41 -13.07 -18.74
CA GLU A 79 9.68 -14.08 -19.51
C GLU A 79 8.98 -13.33 -20.65
N PRO A 80 9.22 -13.70 -21.93
CA PRO A 80 8.65 -12.99 -23.06
C PRO A 80 7.13 -12.87 -23.00
N ASP A 81 6.43 -13.89 -22.48
CA ASP A 81 4.97 -13.94 -22.38
C ASP A 81 4.42 -13.37 -21.05
N ALA A 82 5.28 -12.89 -20.15
CA ALA A 82 4.83 -12.39 -18.86
C ALA A 82 4.04 -11.09 -18.98
N ARG A 83 2.97 -11.01 -18.17
CA ARG A 83 2.08 -9.85 -18.12
C ARG A 83 2.16 -9.18 -16.76
N PHE A 84 2.47 -7.89 -16.79
CA PHE A 84 2.47 -7.05 -15.60
C PHE A 84 1.15 -6.29 -15.50
N SER A 85 0.31 -6.65 -14.53
CA SER A 85 -0.97 -5.97 -14.28
C SER A 85 -0.82 -4.76 -13.35
N PHE A 86 -1.03 -3.54 -13.84
CA PHE A 86 -0.97 -2.30 -13.06
C PHE A 86 -2.36 -1.75 -12.73
N PRO A 87 -2.51 -1.07 -11.58
CA PRO A 87 -3.71 -0.30 -11.31
C PRO A 87 -3.85 0.80 -12.37
N ARG A 88 -5.05 0.98 -12.92
CA ARG A 88 -5.28 1.97 -13.97
C ARG A 88 -5.03 3.38 -13.40
N VAL A 89 -4.12 4.10 -14.03
CA VAL A 89 -3.85 5.50 -13.74
C VAL A 89 -4.81 6.40 -14.52
N GLY A 90 -5.38 7.40 -13.85
CA GLY A 90 -6.40 8.28 -14.43
C GLY A 90 -5.88 9.30 -15.45
N ARG A 91 -4.56 9.39 -15.62
CA ARG A 91 -3.84 10.28 -16.52
C ARG A 91 -2.79 9.48 -17.28
N GLU A 92 -2.37 9.98 -18.44
CA GLU A 92 -1.21 9.44 -19.14
C GLU A 92 0.02 9.53 -18.23
N GLN A 93 0.78 8.43 -18.15
CA GLN A 93 1.98 8.35 -17.34
C GLN A 93 3.09 7.73 -18.16
N ASN A 94 4.31 8.23 -17.95
CA ASN A 94 5.49 7.63 -18.55
C ASN A 94 5.77 6.28 -17.87
N ALA A 95 5.96 5.26 -18.69
CA ALA A 95 6.48 3.97 -18.24
C ALA A 95 8.01 3.99 -18.33
N ARG A 96 8.68 3.48 -17.31
CA ARG A 96 10.12 3.22 -17.32
C ARG A 96 10.35 1.72 -17.23
N ILE A 97 11.16 1.20 -18.14
CA ILE A 97 11.54 -0.22 -18.18
C ILE A 97 13.04 -0.26 -17.93
N ASP A 98 13.43 -0.97 -16.88
CA ASP A 98 14.83 -1.21 -16.52
C ASP A 98 15.10 -2.73 -16.61
N ILE A 99 16.25 -3.10 -17.16
CA ILE A 99 16.70 -4.49 -17.29
C ILE A 99 17.86 -4.72 -16.32
N TYR A 100 17.78 -5.80 -15.55
CA TYR A 100 18.74 -6.15 -14.52
C TYR A 100 19.30 -7.54 -14.77
N GLN A 101 20.53 -7.77 -14.34
CA GLN A 101 21.08 -9.11 -14.22
C GLN A 101 21.03 -9.54 -12.76
N HIS A 102 20.56 -10.75 -12.49
CA HIS A 102 20.65 -11.32 -11.14
C HIS A 102 22.12 -11.58 -10.80
N VAL A 103 22.58 -10.94 -9.74
CA VAL A 103 23.96 -11.07 -9.25
C VAL A 103 24.05 -12.15 -8.17
N GLY A 104 23.03 -12.26 -7.32
CA GLY A 104 23.05 -13.19 -6.20
C GLY A 104 21.86 -13.02 -5.26
N SER A 105 21.74 -13.93 -4.32
CA SER A 105 20.62 -13.99 -3.37
C SER A 105 21.12 -14.17 -1.94
N CYS A 106 20.41 -13.59 -0.98
CA CYS A 106 20.58 -13.85 0.44
C CYS A 106 19.23 -13.83 1.15
N CYS A 107 19.03 -14.74 2.09
CA CYS A 107 17.82 -14.79 2.93
C CYS A 107 18.14 -14.25 4.32
N LEU A 108 17.24 -13.45 4.88
CA LEU A 108 17.39 -12.92 6.22
C LEU A 108 16.05 -12.90 6.95
N ASP A 109 16.02 -13.47 8.16
CA ASP A 109 14.84 -13.40 9.02
C ASP A 109 14.74 -12.03 9.68
N VAL A 110 13.71 -11.28 9.32
CA VAL A 110 13.43 -9.97 9.93
C VAL A 110 12.38 -10.14 11.01
N ASP A 111 12.77 -9.94 12.26
CA ASP A 111 11.83 -9.87 13.38
C ASP A 111 11.28 -8.43 13.50
N PRO A 112 9.98 -8.20 13.29
CA PRO A 112 9.38 -6.87 13.38
C PRO A 112 9.29 -6.33 14.82
N GLN A 113 9.41 -7.19 15.84
CA GLN A 113 9.39 -6.77 17.24
C GLN A 113 10.72 -6.21 17.70
N ASN A 114 11.82 -6.69 17.11
CA ASN A 114 13.14 -6.15 17.36
C ASN A 114 13.25 -4.79 16.67
N GLY A 115 13.30 -3.72 17.46
CA GLY A 115 13.34 -2.32 17.02
C GLY A 115 14.44 -2.00 15.99
N ARG A 116 15.44 -1.19 16.34
CA ARG A 116 16.55 -0.91 15.41
C ARG A 116 17.55 -2.06 15.41
N TRP A 117 17.82 -2.65 14.25
CA TRP A 117 18.79 -3.72 14.07
C TRP A 117 19.74 -3.45 12.91
N THR A 118 20.91 -4.08 12.94
CA THR A 118 21.90 -4.05 11.86
C THR A 118 22.50 -5.43 11.72
N ARG A 119 22.54 -5.97 10.49
CA ARG A 119 23.12 -7.28 10.19
C ARG A 119 23.98 -7.20 8.94
N GLU A 120 25.05 -7.97 8.93
CA GLU A 120 25.86 -8.19 7.74
C GLU A 120 25.56 -9.60 7.21
N VAL A 121 25.37 -9.73 5.91
CA VAL A 121 24.98 -10.97 5.25
C VAL A 121 25.84 -11.15 4.01
N ASP A 122 26.36 -12.36 3.82
CA ASP A 122 27.11 -12.73 2.64
C ASP A 122 26.14 -13.10 1.51
N VAL A 123 26.41 -12.61 0.30
CA VAL A 123 25.55 -12.86 -0.86
C VAL A 123 26.07 -14.06 -1.63
N MET A 124 25.18 -15.04 -1.85
CA MET A 124 25.48 -16.18 -2.71
C MET A 124 25.39 -15.70 -4.16
N THR A 125 26.52 -15.68 -4.86
CA THR A 125 26.63 -15.24 -6.26
C THR A 125 27.13 -16.37 -7.13
N ASP A 126 26.60 -16.45 -8.35
CA ASP A 126 27.12 -17.35 -9.40
C ASP A 126 28.27 -16.70 -10.18
N ASN A 127 28.56 -15.41 -9.94
CA ASN A 127 29.61 -14.67 -10.63
C ASN A 127 30.91 -14.69 -9.81
N PRO A 128 32.01 -15.31 -10.31
CA PRO A 128 33.28 -15.37 -9.60
C PRO A 128 33.91 -13.98 -9.36
N GLU A 129 33.58 -12.98 -10.18
CA GLU A 129 34.08 -11.61 -9.99
C GLU A 129 33.51 -10.92 -8.75
N LEU A 130 32.39 -11.43 -8.23
CA LEU A 130 31.67 -10.87 -7.09
C LEU A 130 31.77 -11.77 -5.85
N GLU A 131 32.67 -12.76 -5.88
CA GLU A 131 32.90 -13.66 -4.75
C GLU A 131 33.30 -12.86 -3.49
N GLY A 132 32.68 -13.19 -2.35
CA GLY A 132 32.89 -12.48 -1.10
C GLY A 132 32.12 -11.16 -0.95
N MET A 133 31.13 -10.88 -1.81
CA MET A 133 30.25 -9.72 -1.63
C MET A 133 29.44 -9.82 -0.32
N ARG A 134 29.51 -8.77 0.51
CA ARG A 134 28.80 -8.67 1.80
C ARG A 134 27.89 -7.45 1.82
N LEU A 135 26.66 -7.63 2.25
CA LEU A 135 25.67 -6.55 2.39
C LEU A 135 25.42 -6.25 3.86
N ARG A 136 25.36 -4.96 4.19
CA ARG A 136 24.97 -4.49 5.53
C ARG A 136 23.54 -3.98 5.50
N LEU A 137 22.64 -4.76 6.09
CA LEU A 137 21.24 -4.40 6.26
C LEU A 137 21.04 -3.64 7.56
N ARG A 138 20.33 -2.52 7.48
CA ARG A 138 19.88 -1.76 8.64
C ARG A 138 18.37 -1.73 8.59
N GLY A 139 17.74 -2.35 9.59
CA GLY A 139 16.31 -2.32 9.74
C GLY A 139 15.93 -1.63 11.04
N GLY A 140 14.71 -1.16 11.04
CA GLY A 140 14.03 -0.71 12.23
C GLY A 140 12.72 -0.12 11.83
N GLN A 141 11.80 -0.03 12.79
CA GLN A 141 10.73 0.93 12.62
C GLN A 141 11.43 2.26 12.40
N SER A 142 11.33 2.78 11.17
CA SER A 142 11.59 4.19 10.99
C SER A 142 10.65 4.83 11.98
N GLU A 143 11.19 5.36 13.07
CA GLU A 143 10.55 6.49 13.71
C GLU A 143 10.47 7.47 12.56
N LEU A 144 9.34 7.43 11.83
CA LEU A 144 9.00 8.39 10.81
C LEU A 144 9.33 9.68 11.49
N MET A 145 10.39 10.33 11.00
CA MET A 145 10.95 11.46 11.68
C MET A 145 9.76 12.35 11.99
N ASN A 146 9.56 12.67 13.27
CA ASN A 146 8.81 13.85 13.69
C ASN A 146 9.53 15.11 13.19
N GLY A 147 10.02 15.09 11.94
CA GLY A 147 10.35 16.27 11.18
C GLY A 147 9.03 16.92 10.85
N ALA A 148 8.54 17.72 11.81
CA ALA A 148 7.49 18.71 11.63
C ALA A 148 6.48 18.32 10.54
N SER A 149 5.83 17.16 10.71
CA SER A 149 4.55 16.93 10.08
C SER A 149 3.70 18.12 10.52
N LYS A 150 3.49 19.07 9.61
CA LYS A 150 2.41 20.06 9.71
C LYS A 150 1.24 19.29 10.28
N GLY A 151 0.88 19.57 11.53
CA GLY A 151 0.01 18.70 12.34
C GLY A 151 -1.11 18.20 11.46
N HIS A 152 -1.31 16.89 11.42
CA HIS A 152 -2.29 16.31 10.52
C HIS A 152 -3.60 17.07 10.76
N PRO A 153 -4.33 17.52 9.71
CA PRO A 153 -5.51 18.35 9.92
C PRO A 153 -6.50 17.75 10.93
N SER A 154 -6.55 16.41 11.06
CA SER A 154 -7.34 15.73 12.11
C SER A 154 -6.94 16.12 13.54
N ASP A 155 -5.66 16.35 13.82
CA ASP A 155 -5.20 16.67 15.17
C ASP A 155 -5.71 18.04 15.59
N TYR A 156 -5.77 18.99 14.66
CA TYR A 156 -6.40 20.29 14.90
C TYR A 156 -7.91 20.14 15.12
N LEU A 157 -8.59 19.36 14.27
CA LEU A 157 -10.03 19.11 14.41
C LEU A 157 -10.36 18.44 15.75
N ALA A 158 -9.57 17.44 16.16
CA ALA A 158 -9.71 16.75 17.44
C ALA A 158 -9.41 17.66 18.62
N LYS A 159 -8.29 18.41 18.58
CA LYS A 159 -7.91 19.35 19.65
C LYS A 159 -8.95 20.43 19.90
N HIS A 160 -9.61 20.91 18.84
CA HIS A 160 -10.66 21.93 18.95
C HIS A 160 -12.08 21.34 19.10
N GLY A 161 -12.21 20.01 19.19
CA GLY A 161 -13.51 19.32 19.29
C GLY A 161 -14.44 19.62 18.13
N LEU A 162 -13.90 19.92 16.94
CA LEU A 162 -14.67 20.27 15.76
C LEU A 162 -15.38 19.04 15.17
N GLU A 163 -14.74 17.87 15.25
CA GLU A 163 -15.33 16.61 14.76
C GLU A 163 -16.62 16.27 15.53
N GLU A 164 -16.60 16.38 16.85
CA GLU A 164 -17.76 16.11 17.70
C GLU A 164 -18.91 17.10 17.42
N LYS A 165 -18.58 18.39 17.29
CA LYS A 165 -19.57 19.44 16.97
C LYS A 165 -20.20 19.23 15.59
N LEU A 166 -19.40 18.90 14.58
CA LEU A 166 -19.88 18.63 13.23
C LEU A 166 -20.74 17.36 13.19
N ALA A 167 -20.31 16.28 13.85
CA ALA A 167 -21.08 15.04 13.94
C ALA A 167 -22.44 15.27 14.63
N ALA A 168 -22.49 16.06 15.70
CA ALA A 168 -23.72 16.43 16.37
C ALA A 168 -24.63 17.30 15.48
N ALA A 169 -24.06 18.27 14.76
CA ALA A 169 -24.80 19.12 13.83
C ALA A 169 -25.47 18.31 12.71
N ILE A 170 -24.73 17.37 12.11
CA ILE A 170 -25.23 16.50 11.04
C ILE A 170 -26.35 15.58 11.55
N LYS A 171 -26.22 15.07 12.77
CA LYS A 171 -27.26 14.24 13.40
C LYS A 171 -28.55 15.01 13.62
N GLU A 172 -28.46 16.26 14.08
CA GLU A 172 -29.63 17.13 14.27
C GLU A 172 -30.23 17.59 12.93
N LEU A 173 -29.39 17.88 11.93
CA LEU A 173 -29.84 18.20 10.57
C LEU A 173 -30.66 17.05 9.97
N ALA A 174 -30.16 15.81 10.08
CA ALA A 174 -30.85 14.63 9.58
C ALA A 174 -32.21 14.39 10.27
N ARG A 175 -32.36 14.85 11.53
CA ARG A 175 -33.62 14.76 12.29
C ARG A 175 -34.60 15.88 11.93
N ALA A 176 -34.11 17.11 11.77
CA ALA A 176 -34.96 18.28 11.53
C ALA A 176 -35.39 18.42 10.07
N GLN A 177 -34.58 17.92 9.12
CA GLN A 177 -34.79 18.05 7.66
C GLN A 177 -35.30 19.46 7.24
N PRO A 178 -34.57 20.53 7.58
CA PRO A 178 -34.98 21.88 7.25
C PRO A 178 -34.92 22.14 5.74
N ASP A 179 -35.71 23.10 5.26
CA ASP A 179 -35.70 23.53 3.86
C ASP A 179 -34.33 24.08 3.43
N ASP A 180 -33.59 24.69 4.37
CA ASP A 180 -32.21 25.15 4.16
C ASP A 180 -31.23 24.45 5.13
N PRO A 181 -30.47 23.43 4.68
CA PRO A 181 -29.54 22.69 5.53
C PRO A 181 -28.28 23.48 5.89
N MET A 182 -27.86 24.44 5.07
CA MET A 182 -26.63 25.19 5.28
C MET A 182 -26.80 26.23 6.39
N GLU A 183 -27.90 26.99 6.35
CA GLU A 183 -28.25 27.94 7.41
C GLU A 183 -28.42 27.23 8.76
N PHE A 184 -28.99 26.02 8.75
CA PHE A 184 -29.12 25.21 9.96
C PHE A 184 -27.77 24.83 10.58
N ILE A 185 -26.83 24.32 9.78
CA ILE A 185 -25.48 23.95 10.27
C ILE A 185 -24.74 25.18 10.82
N ILE A 186 -24.78 26.31 10.10
CA ILE A 186 -24.14 27.56 10.54
C ILE A 186 -24.74 28.04 11.86
N GLY A 187 -26.07 28.01 12.00
CA GLY A 187 -26.77 28.35 13.25
C GLY A 187 -26.35 27.45 14.40
N TYR A 188 -26.29 26.14 14.18
CA TYR A 188 -25.88 25.13 15.16
C TYR A 188 -24.44 25.34 15.64
N LEU A 189 -23.49 25.54 14.71
CA LEU A 189 -22.08 25.76 15.03
C LEU A 189 -21.83 27.09 15.76
N ARG A 190 -22.67 28.11 15.53
CA ARG A 190 -22.64 29.39 16.26
C ARG A 190 -23.16 29.28 17.70
N GLY A 191 -23.61 28.10 18.14
CA GLY A 191 -24.16 27.90 19.49
C GLY A 191 -25.58 28.44 19.66
N ARG A 192 -26.25 28.85 18.57
CA ARG A 192 -27.69 29.05 18.62
C ARG A 192 -28.29 27.65 18.68
N ARG A 193 -28.65 27.21 19.90
CA ARG A 193 -29.53 26.05 20.07
C ARG A 193 -30.68 26.29 19.11
N SER A 194 -30.84 25.43 18.12
CA SER A 194 -31.86 25.53 17.09
C SER A 194 -33.22 25.36 17.76
N SER A 195 -33.67 26.44 18.39
CA SER A 195 -35.05 26.66 18.75
C SER A 195 -35.78 26.73 17.42
N ILE A 196 -36.28 25.57 16.99
CA ILE A 196 -37.19 25.42 15.87
C ILE A 196 -38.40 26.27 16.20
N SER A 197 -38.30 27.56 15.88
CA SER A 197 -39.43 28.46 15.86
C SER A 197 -40.22 28.06 14.62
N GLY A 198 -41.15 27.11 14.80
CA GLY A 198 -42.15 26.79 13.80
C GLY A 198 -42.92 28.08 13.49
N SER A 199 -42.54 28.75 12.41
CA SER A 199 -43.34 29.81 11.80
C SER A 199 -44.47 29.11 11.06
N SER A 200 -45.46 28.64 11.83
CA SER A 200 -46.76 28.27 11.29
C SER A 200 -47.45 29.55 10.83
N SER A 201 -47.13 29.99 9.62
CA SER A 201 -47.96 30.93 8.87
C SER A 201 -49.28 30.24 8.53
N ARG A 202 -50.23 30.30 9.47
CA ARG A 202 -51.64 30.10 9.19
C ARG A 202 -52.08 31.23 8.26
N SER A 203 -52.47 30.87 7.04
CA SER A 203 -53.33 31.66 6.16
C SER A 203 -54.57 30.83 5.86
#